data_AF-A0A4U8V6T9-F1
#
_entry.id   AF-A0A4U8V6T9-F1
#
_cell.length_a   1.000
_cell.length_b   1.000
_cell.length_c   1.000
_cell.angle_alpha   90.00
_cell.angle_beta   90.00
_cell.angle_gamma   90.00
#
_symmetry.space_group_name_H-M   'P 1'
#
loop_
_entity.id
_entity.type
_entity.pdbx_description
1 polymer ?
#
loop_
_entity_poly.entity_id
_entity_poly.type
_entity_poly.pdbx_seq_one_letter_code
_entity_poly.pdbx_strand_id
1 'polypeptide(L)'
;MNPCPRLCNLEKSQPTDEFGYNMQEEKGLGHFIGTVDFGGIGFRAGLALGQRIVGVNGELIHPNTANTKVISLIKQDPLKIQLLVASEEVDRWFKQNKAEYSFDHAIVIRYPTLERTPVALKRRHHHHPALAVGANSVHS
;
A
#
# COMPACT_ATOMS: atom_id res chain seq x y z
N MET A 1 15.98 18.10 -12.72
CA MET A 1 15.89 17.01 -11.73
C MET A 1 15.81 15.71 -12.52
N ASN A 2 16.60 14.71 -12.18
CA ASN A 2 16.51 13.40 -12.85
C ASN A 2 15.22 12.69 -12.40
N PRO A 3 14.51 11.97 -13.28
CA PRO A 3 13.36 11.19 -12.87
C PRO A 3 13.81 10.09 -11.89
N CYS A 4 12.99 9.80 -10.89
CA CYS A 4 13.28 8.78 -9.89
C CYS A 4 12.25 7.64 -9.93
N PRO A 5 12.67 6.39 -9.70
CA PRO A 5 11.72 5.30 -9.46
C PRO A 5 10.95 5.56 -8.16
N ARG A 6 9.88 4.80 -7.98
CA ARG A 6 8.98 4.90 -6.85
C ARG A 6 9.11 3.65 -5.99
N LEU A 7 9.31 3.83 -4.69
CA LEU A 7 9.29 2.74 -3.73
C LEU A 7 7.90 2.67 -3.10
N CYS A 8 7.19 1.59 -3.41
CA CYS A 8 5.86 1.28 -2.90
C CYS A 8 5.98 0.20 -1.82
N ASN A 9 5.64 0.55 -0.59
CA ASN A 9 5.56 -0.42 0.52
C ASN A 9 4.12 -0.86 0.69
N LEU A 10 3.87 -2.15 0.54
CA LEU A 10 2.55 -2.74 0.71
C LEU A 10 2.55 -3.58 1.99
N GLU A 11 1.55 -3.37 2.83
CA GLU A 11 1.38 -4.10 4.09
C GLU A 11 -0.08 -4.55 4.24
N LYS A 12 -0.26 -5.85 4.49
CA LYS A 12 -1.54 -6.48 4.79
C LYS A 12 -1.75 -6.58 6.29
N SER A 13 -3.01 -6.62 6.72
CA SER A 13 -3.34 -6.92 8.11
C SER A 13 -3.36 -8.44 8.37
N GLN A 14 -3.78 -9.21 7.36
CA GLN A 14 -3.89 -10.67 7.43
C GLN A 14 -3.34 -11.32 6.15
N PRO A 15 -2.80 -12.55 6.20
CA PRO A 15 -2.27 -13.23 5.00
C PRO A 15 -3.31 -13.47 3.90
N THR A 16 -4.59 -13.56 4.29
CA THR A 16 -5.73 -13.74 3.38
C THR A 16 -6.13 -12.45 2.65
N ASP A 17 -5.65 -11.29 3.10
CA ASP A 17 -5.92 -10.04 2.40
C ASP A 17 -5.23 -10.05 1.03
N GLU A 18 -5.82 -9.37 0.06
CA GLU A 18 -5.21 -9.16 -1.26
C GLU A 18 -4.52 -7.81 -1.31
N PHE A 19 -3.43 -7.71 -2.07
CA PHE A 19 -2.76 -6.42 -2.26
C PHE A 19 -3.55 -5.47 -3.17
N GLY A 20 -4.56 -5.96 -3.89
CA GLY A 20 -5.42 -5.14 -4.75
C GLY A 20 -4.70 -4.61 -5.99
N TYR A 21 -3.86 -5.44 -6.61
CA TYR A 21 -3.30 -5.20 -7.93
C TYR A 21 -3.07 -6.53 -8.65
N ASN A 22 -2.97 -6.50 -9.98
CA ASN A 22 -2.46 -7.62 -10.76
C ASN A 22 -1.11 -7.27 -11.41
N MET A 23 -0.37 -8.32 -11.75
CA MET A 23 0.92 -8.22 -12.43
C MET A 23 0.81 -8.91 -13.79
N GLN A 24 1.36 -8.27 -14.81
CA GLN A 24 1.41 -8.80 -16.17
C GLN A 24 2.87 -8.93 -16.59
N GLU A 25 3.22 -10.07 -17.19
CA GLU A 25 4.52 -10.25 -17.83
C GLU A 25 4.41 -9.93 -19.31
N GLU A 26 5.35 -9.14 -19.81
CA GLU A 26 5.51 -8.90 -21.24
C GLU A 26 6.87 -9.44 -21.68
N LYS A 27 6.83 -10.44 -22.57
CA LYS A 27 8.01 -11.21 -22.96
C LYS A 27 9.11 -10.31 -23.51
N GLY A 28 10.25 -10.30 -22.82
CA GLY A 28 11.43 -9.51 -23.19
C GLY A 28 11.40 -8.04 -22.74
N LEU A 29 10.28 -7.57 -22.16
CA LEU A 29 10.11 -6.20 -21.68
C LEU A 29 10.06 -6.13 -20.14
N GLY A 30 9.57 -7.19 -19.49
CA GLY A 30 9.62 -7.37 -18.04
C GLY A 30 8.24 -7.56 -17.41
N HIS A 31 8.11 -7.15 -16.15
CA HIS A 31 6.90 -7.31 -15.35
C HIS A 31 6.29 -5.95 -15.07
N PHE A 32 4.98 -5.82 -15.24
CA PHE A 32 4.26 -4.57 -15.16
C PHE A 32 3.09 -4.66 -14.20
N ILE A 33 2.78 -3.55 -13.55
CA ILE A 33 1.53 -3.35 -12.82
C ILE A 33 0.41 -3.25 -13.84
N GLY A 34 -0.55 -4.16 -13.78
CA GLY A 34 -1.78 -4.06 -14.57
C GLY A 34 -2.84 -3.29 -13.79
N THR A 35 -4.00 -3.90 -13.56
CA THR A 35 -5.10 -3.26 -12.83
C THR A 35 -4.72 -3.04 -11.36
N VAL A 36 -5.16 -1.90 -10.81
CA VAL A 36 -4.99 -1.56 -9.40
C VAL A 36 -6.36 -1.21 -8.85
N ASP A 37 -6.75 -1.87 -7.76
CA ASP A 37 -8.06 -1.70 -7.15
C ASP A 37 -8.12 -0.36 -6.41
N PHE A 38 -9.09 0.47 -6.76
CA PHE A 38 -9.24 1.79 -6.14
C PHE A 38 -9.45 1.69 -4.64
N GLY A 39 -8.62 2.40 -3.87
CA GLY A 39 -8.65 2.36 -2.41
C GLY A 39 -8.05 1.11 -1.77
N GLY A 40 -7.59 0.13 -2.56
CA GLY A 40 -6.87 -1.07 -2.09
C GLY A 40 -5.44 -0.77 -1.62
N ILE A 41 -4.73 -1.82 -1.16
CA ILE A 41 -3.37 -1.69 -0.61
C ILE A 41 -2.40 -1.15 -1.66
N GLY A 42 -2.42 -1.70 -2.88
CA GLY A 42 -1.57 -1.28 -3.99
C GLY A 42 -1.80 0.18 -4.39
N PHE A 43 -3.07 0.60 -4.47
CA PHE A 43 -3.44 1.99 -4.74
C PHE A 43 -2.88 2.94 -3.67
N ARG A 44 -3.09 2.60 -2.40
CA ARG A 44 -2.57 3.35 -1.24
C ARG A 44 -1.06 3.28 -1.07
N ALA A 45 -0.38 2.33 -1.72
CA ALA A 45 1.07 2.28 -1.78
C ALA A 45 1.62 3.12 -2.95
N GLY A 46 0.76 3.60 -3.85
CA GLY A 46 1.15 4.42 -5.00
C GLY A 46 1.47 3.63 -6.26
N LEU A 47 1.03 2.37 -6.35
CA LEU A 47 1.05 1.63 -7.60
C LEU A 47 0.08 2.24 -8.60
N ALA A 48 0.49 2.25 -9.86
CA ALA A 48 -0.32 2.69 -10.98
C ALA A 48 -0.14 1.74 -12.17
N LEU A 49 -1.20 1.59 -12.97
CA LEU A 49 -1.20 0.82 -14.21
C LEU A 49 -0.04 1.25 -15.13
N GLY A 50 0.62 0.27 -15.73
CA GLY A 50 1.68 0.46 -16.72
C GLY A 50 3.06 0.75 -16.11
N GLN A 51 3.18 0.83 -14.79
CA GLN A 51 4.49 0.92 -14.15
C GLN A 51 5.23 -0.42 -14.28
N ARG A 52 6.51 -0.38 -14.65
CA ARG A 52 7.38 -1.56 -14.66
C ARG A 52 7.88 -1.85 -13.26
N ILE A 53 7.81 -3.10 -12.83
CA ILE A 53 8.46 -3.59 -11.61
C ILE A 53 9.94 -3.75 -11.91
N VAL A 54 10.76 -2.97 -11.22
CA VAL A 54 12.22 -2.92 -11.39
C VAL A 54 12.97 -3.43 -10.14
N GLY A 55 12.23 -3.72 -9.06
CA GLY A 55 12.78 -4.36 -7.87
C GLY A 55 11.69 -4.93 -6.96
N VAL A 56 12.00 -6.00 -6.24
CA VAL A 56 11.16 -6.62 -5.21
C VAL A 56 12.00 -6.94 -3.97
N ASN A 57 11.58 -6.45 -2.79
CA ASN A 57 12.22 -6.76 -1.50
C ASN A 57 13.75 -6.56 -1.48
N GLY A 58 14.25 -5.50 -2.12
CA GLY A 58 15.67 -5.20 -2.22
C GLY A 58 16.41 -5.88 -3.39
N GLU A 59 15.79 -6.84 -4.09
CA GLU A 59 16.35 -7.47 -5.27
C GLU A 59 15.91 -6.74 -6.55
N LEU A 60 16.83 -6.35 -7.42
CA LEU A 60 16.51 -5.71 -8.70
C LEU A 60 15.96 -6.73 -9.71
N ILE A 61 14.94 -6.31 -10.47
CA ILE A 61 14.27 -7.12 -11.49
C ILE A 61 14.62 -6.60 -12.89
N HIS A 62 15.20 -7.48 -13.69
CA HIS A 62 15.55 -7.21 -15.07
C HIS A 62 14.43 -7.63 -16.03
N PRO A 63 14.40 -7.11 -17.27
CA PRO A 63 13.39 -7.48 -18.27
C PRO A 63 13.29 -8.99 -18.57
N ASN A 64 14.37 -9.75 -18.36
CA ASN A 64 14.45 -11.19 -18.61
C ASN A 64 14.33 -12.04 -17.33
N THR A 65 14.12 -11.43 -16.16
CA THR A 65 13.91 -12.18 -14.92
C THR A 65 12.64 -13.04 -15.05
N ALA A 66 12.75 -14.34 -14.77
CA ALA A 66 11.62 -15.25 -14.89
C ALA A 66 10.47 -14.87 -13.97
N ASN A 67 9.23 -14.95 -14.48
CA ASN A 67 8.02 -14.67 -13.70
C ASN A 67 7.94 -15.48 -12.39
N THR A 68 8.35 -16.75 -12.42
CA THR A 68 8.39 -17.61 -11.23
C THR A 68 9.29 -17.07 -10.13
N LYS A 69 10.42 -16.45 -10.47
CA LYS A 69 11.34 -15.83 -9.52
C LYS A 69 10.78 -14.53 -8.96
N VAL A 70 10.12 -13.71 -9.78
CA VAL A 70 9.45 -12.49 -9.28
C VAL A 70 8.32 -12.86 -8.32
N ILE A 71 7.50 -13.85 -8.67
CA ILE A 71 6.43 -14.36 -7.81
C ILE A 71 6.99 -14.94 -6.50
N SER A 72 8.12 -15.65 -6.53
CA SER A 72 8.70 -16.21 -5.30
C SER A 72 9.19 -15.11 -4.35
N LEU A 73 9.79 -14.04 -4.87
CA LEU A 73 10.17 -12.87 -4.09
C LEU A 73 8.96 -12.15 -3.49
N ILE A 74 7.89 -11.97 -4.28
CA ILE A 74 6.63 -11.37 -3.82
C ILE A 74 6.04 -12.18 -2.66
N LYS A 75 6.13 -13.51 -2.73
CA LYS A 75 5.54 -14.44 -1.74
C LYS A 75 6.46 -14.73 -0.55
N GLN A 76 7.68 -14.16 -0.51
CA GLN A 76 8.63 -14.42 0.56
C GLN A 76 8.11 -13.97 1.92
N ASP A 77 7.41 -12.84 1.96
CA ASP A 77 6.67 -12.36 3.14
C ASP A 77 5.19 -12.22 2.74
N PRO A 78 4.27 -13.00 3.35
CA PRO A 78 2.86 -12.96 2.99
C PRO A 78 2.15 -11.67 3.42
N LEU A 79 2.74 -10.89 4.34
CA LEU A 79 2.16 -9.69 4.91
C LEU A 79 2.77 -8.41 4.34
N LYS A 80 4.05 -8.42 3.96
CA LYS A 80 4.76 -7.22 3.52
C LYS A 80 5.48 -7.43 2.21
N ILE A 81 5.48 -6.40 1.37
CA ILE A 81 6.29 -6.38 0.15
C ILE A 81 6.72 -4.96 -0.18
N GLN A 82 7.97 -4.83 -0.62
CA GLN A 82 8.51 -3.61 -1.19
C GLN A 82 8.64 -3.77 -2.70
N LEU A 83 7.94 -2.93 -3.46
CA LEU A 83 8.04 -2.87 -4.91
C LEU A 83 8.73 -1.57 -5.31
N LEU A 84 9.85 -1.70 -6.02
CA LEU A 84 10.46 -0.59 -6.73
C LEU A 84 9.86 -0.57 -8.14
N VAL A 85 9.19 0.52 -8.51
CA VAL A 85 8.47 0.64 -9.78
C VAL A 85 8.89 1.90 -10.54
N ALA A 86 8.90 1.81 -11.87
CA ALA A 86 9.22 2.92 -12.75
C ALA A 86 8.02 3.20 -13.67
N SER A 87 7.63 4.47 -13.81
CA SER A 87 6.74 4.86 -14.91
C SER A 87 7.46 4.68 -16.25
N GLU A 88 6.71 4.67 -17.34
CA GLU A 88 7.30 4.56 -18.68
C GLU A 88 8.38 5.64 -18.94
N GLU A 89 8.11 6.88 -18.53
CA GLU A 89 9.06 8.00 -18.66
C GLU A 89 10.35 7.76 -17.86
N VAL A 90 10.22 7.33 -16.59
CA VAL A 90 11.37 7.01 -15.75
C VAL A 90 12.15 5.85 -16.37
N ASP A 91 11.47 4.78 -16.78
CA ASP A 91 12.13 3.60 -17.33
C ASP A 91 12.86 3.88 -18.64
N ARG A 92 12.27 4.71 -19.49
CA ARG A 92 12.90 5.19 -20.72
C ARG A 92 14.15 6.01 -20.42
N TRP A 93 14.09 6.91 -19.45
CA TRP A 93 15.24 7.73 -19.05
C TRP A 93 16.38 6.86 -18.50
N PHE A 94 16.09 5.90 -17.63
CA PHE A 94 17.11 5.00 -17.06
C PHE A 94 17.80 4.17 -18.15
N LYS A 95 17.02 3.63 -19.10
CA LYS A 95 17.56 2.88 -20.25
C LYS A 95 18.47 3.74 -21.13
N GLN A 96 18.06 4.96 -21.47
CA GLN A 96 18.83 5.87 -22.34
C GLN A 96 20.13 6.34 -21.68
N ASN A 97 20.10 6.58 -20.37
CA ASN A 97 21.26 7.08 -19.63
C ASN A 97 22.13 5.96 -19.04
N LYS A 98 21.78 4.69 -19.27
CA LYS A 98 22.42 3.51 -18.66
C LYS A 98 22.54 3.64 -17.13
N ALA A 99 21.53 4.24 -16.51
CA ALA A 99 21.46 4.40 -15.07
C ALA A 99 20.97 3.11 -14.42
N GLU A 100 21.47 2.83 -13.21
CA GLU A 100 21.03 1.69 -12.41
C GLU A 100 19.94 2.10 -11.42
N TYR A 101 18.92 1.25 -11.30
CA TYR A 101 17.91 1.39 -10.27
C TYR A 101 18.51 1.12 -8.89
N SER A 102 18.03 1.84 -7.89
CA SER A 102 18.44 1.66 -6.50
C SER A 102 17.24 1.92 -5.59
N PHE A 103 17.10 1.08 -4.57
CA PHE A 103 16.08 1.27 -3.53
C PHE A 103 16.37 2.51 -2.66
N ASP A 104 17.65 2.91 -2.55
CA ASP A 104 18.07 4.09 -1.78
C ASP A 104 17.80 5.40 -2.52
N HIS A 105 17.68 5.35 -3.86
CA HIS A 105 17.45 6.50 -4.72
C HIS A 105 16.05 6.46 -5.34
N ALA A 106 15.03 6.37 -4.48
CA ALA A 106 13.63 6.24 -4.87
C ALA A 106 12.72 7.23 -4.14
N ILE A 107 11.63 7.64 -4.79
CA ILE A 107 10.58 8.42 -4.15
C ILE A 107 9.72 7.44 -3.33
N VAL A 108 9.76 7.59 -2.01
CA VAL A 108 8.91 6.82 -1.10
C VAL A 108 7.54 7.47 -1.02
N ILE A 109 6.50 6.75 -1.45
CA ILE A 109 5.13 7.24 -1.35
C ILE A 109 4.57 6.89 -0.01
N ARG A 110 4.35 7.93 0.79
CA ARG A 110 3.57 7.85 2.01
C ARG A 110 2.24 8.49 1.68
N TYR A 111 1.23 7.68 1.33
CA TYR A 111 -0.12 8.18 1.53
C TYR A 111 -0.28 8.39 3.04
N PRO A 112 -0.89 9.49 3.49
CA PRO A 112 -1.35 9.54 4.87
C PRO A 112 -2.27 8.34 5.01
N THR A 113 -1.82 7.33 5.76
CA THR A 113 -2.70 6.31 6.30
C THR A 113 -3.87 7.12 6.82
N LEU A 114 -5.09 6.94 6.28
CA LEU A 114 -6.26 7.45 6.97
C LEU A 114 -6.14 6.79 8.33
N GLU A 115 -5.64 7.51 9.32
CA GLU A 115 -5.55 7.00 10.66
C GLU A 115 -6.96 6.55 10.96
N ARG A 116 -7.11 5.27 11.30
CA ARG A 116 -8.33 4.79 11.91
C ARG A 116 -8.44 5.57 13.21
N THR A 117 -8.95 6.80 13.16
CA THR A 117 -9.42 7.49 14.33
C THR A 117 -10.43 6.53 14.94
N PRO A 118 -10.21 5.96 16.13
CA PRO A 118 -11.34 5.43 16.85
C PRO A 118 -12.25 6.64 17.02
N VAL A 119 -13.36 6.67 16.27
CA VAL A 119 -14.46 7.55 16.61
C VAL A 119 -14.87 7.06 17.99
N ALA A 120 -14.31 7.69 19.02
CA ALA A 120 -14.81 7.58 20.36
C ALA A 120 -16.27 8.01 20.23
N LEU A 121 -17.15 7.01 20.17
CA LEU A 121 -18.56 7.19 20.35
C LEU A 121 -18.68 7.74 21.75
N LYS A 122 -18.64 9.07 21.84
CA LYS A 122 -19.05 9.84 23.00
C LYS A 122 -20.53 9.51 23.14
N ARG A 123 -20.83 8.39 23.82
CA ARG A 123 -22.14 8.14 24.41
C ARG A 123 -22.37 9.35 25.30
N ARG A 124 -23.18 10.28 24.82
CA ARG A 124 -23.64 11.41 25.61
C ARG A 124 -24.35 10.78 26.81
N HIS A 125 -23.71 10.84 27.97
CA HIS A 125 -24.42 10.69 29.23
C HIS A 125 -25.41 11.85 29.27
N HIS A 126 -26.65 11.60 28.83
CA HIS A 126 -27.77 12.46 29.15
C HIS A 126 -27.98 12.36 30.66
N HIS A 127 -27.42 13.34 31.34
CA HIS A 127 -27.69 13.67 32.74
C HIS A 127 -29.19 13.99 32.82
N HIS A 128 -30.00 13.05 33.28
CA HIS A 128 -31.34 13.36 33.79
C HIS A 128 -31.16 13.86 35.23
N PRO A 129 -31.62 15.07 35.58
CA PRO A 129 -31.75 15.44 36.97
C PRO A 129 -32.88 14.62 37.59
N ALA A 130 -32.59 13.92 38.68
CA ALA A 130 -33.57 13.22 39.49
C ALA A 130 -34.54 14.24 40.09
N LEU A 131 -35.85 14.08 39.82
CA LEU A 131 -36.87 14.70 40.65
C LEU A 131 -36.86 13.97 42.00
N ALA A 132 -36.55 14.71 43.07
CA ALA A 132 -36.78 14.30 44.43
C ALA A 132 -38.29 14.14 44.65
N VAL A 133 -38.75 12.92 44.97
CA VAL A 133 -40.07 12.73 45.56
C VAL A 133 -39.88 12.65 47.08
N GLY A 134 -40.45 13.63 47.77
CA GLY A 134 -40.38 13.77 49.21
C GLY A 134 -41.15 12.65 49.92
N ALA A 135 -40.60 12.26 51.06
CA ALA A 135 -41.26 11.45 52.06
C ALA A 135 -42.59 12.09 52.50
N ASN A 136 -43.61 11.27 52.74
CA ASN A 136 -44.46 11.49 53.89
C ASN A 136 -45.00 10.15 54.41
N SER A 137 -44.72 9.94 55.70
CA SER A 137 -45.18 8.85 56.54
C SER A 137 -46.30 9.41 57.42
N VAL A 138 -47.47 8.78 57.43
CA VAL A 138 -48.46 8.80 58.53
C VAL A 138 -49.29 7.50 58.39
N HIS A 139 -49.06 6.49 59.23
CA HIS A 139 -49.65 6.20 60.54
C HIS A 139 -51.13 5.78 60.55
N SER A 140 -51.33 4.62 61.20
CA SER A 140 -52.54 3.96 61.72
C SER A 140 -53.47 3.24 60.76
#